data_AF-A0A7S2KR95-F1
#
_entry.id   AF-A0A7S2KR95-F1
#
_cell.length_a   1.000
_cell.length_b   1.000
_cell.length_c   1.000
_cell.angle_alpha   90.00
_cell.angle_beta   90.00
_cell.angle_gamma   90.00
#
_symmetry.space_group_name_H-M   'P 1'
#
loop_
_entity.id
_entity.type
_entity.pdbx_description
1 polymer ?
#
loop_
_entity_poly.entity_id
_entity_poly.type
_entity_poly.pdbx_seq_one_letter_code
_entity_poly.pdbx_strand_id
1 'polypeptide(L)'
;DLLHFFDKTLNKVPNRRIGLRNLPRLDLPREVVLDRFSQHTKICPDALSLYNGCKRAYRVSLCVTGLAVLSRMVIPRLCFTSSPLLSTLCSPALLRSVVAVSGLISFISKRILREFRFKYDESYRDRDLDNIPNVWMDR
;
A
#
# COMPACT_ATOMS: atom_id res chain seq x y z
N ASP A 1 15.06 7.17 20.84
CA ASP A 1 16.39 6.91 20.26
C ASP A 1 16.56 7.47 18.86
N LEU A 2 16.17 8.72 18.69
CA LEU A 2 16.63 9.50 17.56
C LEU A 2 18.09 9.62 17.40
N LEU A 3 18.75 9.79 18.54
CA LEU A 3 20.18 9.93 18.57
C LEU A 3 20.73 8.75 17.78
N HIS A 4 20.13 7.56 17.87
CA HIS A 4 20.48 6.42 17.03
C HIS A 4 20.08 6.51 15.53
N PHE A 5 18.89 7.04 15.18
CA PHE A 5 18.44 7.23 13.78
C PHE A 5 19.28 8.27 13.02
N PHE A 6 19.69 9.31 13.74
CA PHE A 6 20.38 10.48 13.22
C PHE A 6 21.90 10.41 13.46
N ASP A 7 22.40 9.72 14.49
CA ASP A 7 23.83 9.71 14.88
C ASP A 7 24.73 9.19 13.77
N LYS A 8 24.33 8.12 13.07
CA LYS A 8 25.24 7.50 12.11
C LYS A 8 25.47 8.35 10.85
N THR A 9 24.54 9.24 10.52
CA THR A 9 24.62 10.08 9.31
C THR A 9 24.82 11.56 9.60
N LEU A 10 24.36 12.09 10.74
CA LEU A 10 24.56 13.50 11.09
C LEU A 10 25.97 13.85 11.52
N ASN A 11 26.68 12.89 12.10
CA ASN A 11 28.07 13.08 12.50
C ASN A 11 28.99 13.19 11.27
N LYS A 12 28.49 12.78 10.10
CA LYS A 12 29.20 12.80 8.82
C LYS A 12 28.89 14.04 7.96
N VAL A 13 28.04 14.97 8.42
CA VAL A 13 27.71 16.19 7.68
C VAL A 13 28.18 17.40 8.49
N PRO A 14 29.34 18.01 8.18
CA PRO A 14 29.81 19.20 8.87
C PRO A 14 28.75 20.31 8.77
N ASN A 15 28.58 21.08 9.85
CA ASN A 15 27.63 22.20 10.01
C ASN A 15 26.12 21.90 10.23
N ARG A 16 25.61 20.65 10.15
CA ARG A 16 24.18 20.37 10.45
C ARG A 16 23.86 20.13 11.92
N ARG A 17 24.83 19.68 12.72
CA ARG A 17 24.64 19.33 14.15
C ARG A 17 24.10 20.49 15.01
N ILE A 18 24.41 21.74 14.66
CA ILE A 18 24.06 22.92 15.48
C ILE A 18 22.56 23.28 15.32
N GLY A 19 21.99 23.15 14.12
CA GLY A 19 20.59 23.48 13.86
C GLY A 19 19.57 22.43 14.30
N LEU A 20 20.00 21.17 14.48
CA LEU A 20 19.11 20.04 14.77
C LEU A 20 18.84 19.80 16.26
N ARG A 21 19.67 20.34 17.16
CA ARG A 21 19.49 20.17 18.61
C ARG A 21 18.20 20.77 19.16
N ASN A 22 17.59 21.71 18.44
CA ASN A 22 16.40 22.43 18.90
C ASN A 22 15.09 21.95 18.24
N LEU A 23 15.11 20.83 17.49
CA LEU A 23 13.92 20.36 16.77
C LEU A 23 13.15 19.30 17.59
N PRO A 24 11.94 19.61 18.08
CA PRO A 24 11.19 18.78 19.04
C PRO A 24 10.58 17.50 18.43
N ARG A 25 10.89 17.15 17.19
CA ARG A 25 10.18 16.10 16.43
C ARG A 25 11.06 15.12 15.70
N LEU A 26 12.32 15.09 16.05
CA LEU A 26 13.20 14.17 15.38
C LEU A 26 12.74 12.71 15.73
N ASP A 27 12.19 12.36 16.91
CA ASP A 27 12.10 10.99 17.51
C ASP A 27 11.14 10.02 16.90
N LEU A 28 10.51 10.43 15.83
CA LEU A 28 9.60 9.58 15.11
C LEU A 28 10.35 8.84 14.00
N PRO A 29 10.06 7.55 13.79
CA PRO A 29 10.65 6.80 12.70
C PRO A 29 10.31 7.47 11.37
N ARG A 30 11.19 7.31 10.38
CA ARG A 30 11.06 7.94 9.06
C ARG A 30 9.70 7.68 8.42
N GLU A 31 9.14 6.50 8.64
CA GLU A 31 7.85 6.07 8.13
C GLU A 31 6.69 6.92 8.64
N VAL A 32 6.80 7.40 9.88
CA VAL A 32 5.82 8.29 10.51
C VAL A 32 6.05 9.73 10.06
N VAL A 33 7.31 10.16 10.01
CA VAL A 33 7.67 11.54 9.62
C VAL A 33 7.42 11.79 8.13
N LEU A 34 7.61 10.79 7.27
CA LEU A 34 7.43 10.91 5.82
C LEU A 34 6.17 10.19 5.34
N ASP A 35 5.19 9.98 6.23
CA ASP A 35 3.91 9.43 5.83
C ASP A 35 3.18 10.42 4.90
N ARG A 36 3.28 10.14 3.59
CA ARG A 36 2.61 10.90 2.54
C ARG A 36 1.10 10.96 2.75
N PHE A 37 0.51 9.95 3.38
CA PHE A 37 -0.92 9.95 3.64
C PHE A 37 -1.30 11.07 4.61
N SER A 38 -0.65 11.10 5.78
CA SER A 38 -0.91 12.11 6.82
C SER A 38 -0.52 13.52 6.39
N GLN A 39 0.57 13.67 5.63
CA GLN A 39 1.10 14.99 5.26
C GLN A 39 0.44 15.61 4.02
N HIS A 40 0.05 14.80 3.04
CA HIS A 40 -0.42 15.31 1.75
C HIS A 40 -1.80 14.77 1.39
N THR A 41 -1.96 13.44 1.37
CA THR A 41 -3.20 12.81 0.89
C THR A 41 -4.41 13.21 1.71
N LYS A 42 -4.27 13.37 3.03
CA LYS A 42 -5.38 13.77 3.92
C LYS A 42 -5.79 15.23 3.73
N ILE A 43 -4.88 16.09 3.32
CA ILE A 43 -5.10 17.54 3.17
C ILE A 43 -5.66 17.86 1.78
N CYS A 44 -5.19 17.17 0.75
CA CYS A 44 -5.63 17.38 -0.63
C CYS A 44 -6.94 16.60 -0.92
N PRO A 45 -8.07 17.28 -1.21
CA PRO A 45 -9.36 16.62 -1.41
C PRO A 45 -9.37 15.68 -2.62
N ASP A 46 -8.70 16.05 -3.71
CA ASP A 46 -8.62 15.24 -4.92
C ASP A 46 -7.86 13.94 -4.66
N ALA A 47 -6.69 14.03 -4.01
CA ALA A 47 -5.90 12.87 -3.61
C ALA A 47 -6.68 11.96 -2.64
N LEU A 48 -7.39 12.55 -1.67
CA LEU A 48 -8.20 11.83 -0.70
C LEU A 48 -9.36 11.09 -1.36
N SER A 49 -10.05 11.73 -2.30
CA SER A 49 -11.17 11.15 -3.04
C SER A 49 -10.71 9.95 -3.88
N LEU A 50 -9.58 10.09 -4.59
CA LEU A 50 -8.97 8.99 -5.36
C LEU A 50 -8.56 7.84 -4.44
N TYR A 51 -7.89 8.13 -3.32
CA TYR A 51 -7.52 7.13 -2.32
C TYR A 51 -8.75 6.35 -1.81
N ASN A 52 -9.82 7.06 -1.44
CA ASN A 52 -11.05 6.44 -0.95
C ASN A 52 -11.77 5.62 -2.04
N GLY A 53 -11.76 6.11 -3.28
CA GLY A 53 -12.27 5.38 -4.45
C GLY A 53 -11.54 4.06 -4.65
N CYS A 54 -10.20 4.07 -4.71
CA CYS A 54 -9.39 2.85 -4.82
C CYS A 54 -9.58 1.91 -3.63
N LYS A 55 -9.68 2.45 -2.41
CA LYS A 55 -9.94 1.65 -1.20
C LYS A 55 -11.29 0.94 -1.26
N ARG A 56 -12.32 1.62 -1.76
CA ARG A 56 -13.64 1.03 -1.98
C ARG A 56 -13.60 -0.02 -3.08
N ALA A 57 -12.99 0.29 -4.23
CA ALA A 57 -12.84 -0.64 -5.35
C ALA A 57 -12.10 -1.92 -4.93
N TYR A 58 -11.01 -1.79 -4.17
CA TYR A 58 -10.29 -2.93 -3.60
C TYR A 58 -11.20 -3.81 -2.73
N ARG A 59 -11.95 -3.22 -1.79
CA ARG A 59 -12.85 -3.99 -0.91
C ARG A 59 -13.96 -4.69 -1.69
N VAL A 60 -14.62 -3.97 -2.60
CA VAL A 60 -15.68 -4.53 -3.44
C VAL A 60 -15.14 -5.68 -4.29
N SER A 61 -13.96 -5.51 -4.90
CA SER A 61 -13.34 -6.56 -5.70
C SER A 61 -13.03 -7.83 -4.90
N LEU A 62 -12.59 -7.69 -3.64
CA LEU A 62 -12.41 -8.83 -2.74
C LEU A 62 -13.73 -9.50 -2.38
N CYS A 63 -14.76 -8.72 -2.06
CA CYS A 63 -16.10 -9.24 -1.76
C CYS A 63 -16.68 -10.01 -2.96
N VAL A 64 -16.60 -9.45 -4.17
CA VAL A 64 -17.07 -10.09 -5.41
C VAL A 64 -16.31 -11.39 -5.66
N THR A 65 -14.98 -11.38 -5.50
CA THR A 65 -14.15 -12.59 -5.65
C THR A 65 -14.55 -13.65 -4.63
N GLY A 66 -14.71 -13.27 -3.37
CA GLY A 66 -15.15 -14.17 -2.29
C GLY A 66 -16.52 -14.78 -2.56
N LEU A 67 -17.49 -13.96 -2.99
CA LEU A 67 -18.83 -14.42 -3.36
C LEU A 67 -18.81 -15.36 -4.56
N ALA A 68 -18.00 -15.07 -5.59
CA ALA A 68 -17.85 -15.93 -6.77
C ALA A 68 -17.20 -17.29 -6.44
N VAL A 69 -16.28 -17.32 -5.48
CA VAL A 69 -15.68 -18.57 -4.99
C VAL A 69 -16.67 -19.35 -4.13
N LEU A 70 -17.36 -18.67 -3.21
CA LEU A 70 -18.39 -19.28 -2.35
C LEU A 70 -19.53 -19.86 -3.16
N SER A 71 -20.02 -19.14 -4.17
CA SER A 71 -21.08 -19.61 -5.05
C SER A 71 -20.68 -20.92 -5.74
N ARG A 72 -19.42 -21.04 -6.18
CA ARG A 72 -18.89 -22.27 -6.79
C ARG A 72 -18.81 -23.45 -5.81
N MET A 73 -18.62 -23.21 -4.52
CA MET A 73 -18.56 -24.27 -3.49
C MET A 73 -19.94 -24.71 -3.00
N VAL A 74 -20.88 -23.76 -2.92
CA VAL A 74 -22.18 -23.95 -2.28
C VAL A 74 -23.25 -24.41 -3.29
N ILE A 75 -23.25 -23.88 -4.50
CA ILE A 75 -24.26 -24.17 -5.52
C ILE A 75 -24.31 -25.66 -5.92
N PRO A 76 -23.17 -26.37 -6.11
CA PRO A 76 -23.21 -27.81 -6.40
C PRO A 76 -23.83 -28.63 -5.28
N ARG A 77 -23.84 -28.13 -4.04
CA ARG A 77 -24.40 -28.79 -2.86
C ARG A 77 -25.88 -28.45 -2.61
N LEU A 78 -26.35 -27.32 -3.12
CA LEU A 78 -27.74 -26.83 -2.95
C LEU A 78 -28.62 -27.07 -4.18
N CYS A 79 -28.05 -27.43 -5.34
CA CYS A 79 -28.81 -27.56 -6.58
C CYS A 79 -29.60 -28.87 -6.66
N PHE A 80 -30.80 -28.82 -6.07
CA PHE A 80 -32.04 -29.46 -6.55
C PHE A 80 -32.95 -28.43 -7.25
N THR A 81 -32.44 -27.26 -7.63
CA THR A 81 -33.25 -26.11 -8.09
C THR A 81 -33.10 -25.83 -9.59
N SER A 82 -34.18 -26.07 -10.30
CA SER A 82 -34.38 -26.15 -11.76
C SER A 82 -34.57 -24.79 -12.45
N SER A 83 -33.92 -23.71 -11.97
CA SER A 83 -34.07 -22.40 -12.64
C SER A 83 -32.96 -22.14 -13.68
N PRO A 84 -33.31 -21.86 -14.95
CA PRO A 84 -32.33 -21.65 -16.03
C PRO A 84 -31.56 -20.31 -15.91
N LEU A 85 -32.08 -19.35 -15.15
CA LEU A 85 -31.41 -18.07 -14.89
C LEU A 85 -30.22 -18.22 -13.93
N LEU A 86 -30.36 -19.03 -12.87
CA LEU A 86 -29.26 -19.27 -11.93
C LEU A 86 -28.13 -20.10 -12.55
N SER A 87 -28.46 -21.05 -13.43
CA SER A 87 -27.45 -21.89 -14.10
C SER A 87 -26.59 -21.10 -15.11
N THR A 88 -27.18 -20.14 -15.81
CA THR A 88 -26.46 -19.27 -16.75
C THR A 88 -25.58 -18.25 -16.01
N LEU A 89 -26.09 -17.62 -14.95
CA LEU A 89 -25.33 -16.70 -14.10
C LEU A 89 -24.16 -17.38 -13.36
N CYS A 90 -24.31 -18.66 -13.03
CA CYS A 90 -23.26 -19.44 -12.35
C CYS A 90 -22.40 -20.26 -13.30
N SER A 91 -22.43 -19.94 -14.60
CA SER A 91 -21.59 -20.62 -15.57
C SER A 91 -20.10 -20.46 -15.21
N PRO A 92 -19.30 -21.53 -15.35
CA PRO A 92 -17.90 -21.52 -14.97
C PRO A 92 -17.06 -20.53 -15.80
N ALA A 93 -17.50 -20.18 -17.01
CA ALA A 93 -16.85 -19.19 -17.84
C ALA A 93 -17.03 -17.76 -17.25
N LEU A 94 -18.27 -17.39 -16.92
CA LEU A 94 -18.57 -16.08 -16.34
C LEU A 94 -17.94 -15.90 -14.95
N LEU A 95 -17.97 -16.93 -14.10
CA LEU A 95 -17.34 -16.85 -12.79
C LEU A 95 -15.82 -16.63 -12.92
N ARG A 96 -15.16 -17.30 -13.87
CA ARG A 96 -13.74 -17.10 -14.14
C ARG A 96 -13.42 -15.68 -14.63
N SER A 97 -14.22 -15.14 -15.55
CA SER A 97 -14.03 -13.76 -16.02
C SER A 97 -14.27 -12.74 -14.91
N VAL A 98 -15.31 -12.93 -14.09
CA VAL A 98 -15.59 -12.06 -12.94
C VAL A 98 -14.42 -12.07 -11.96
N VAL A 99 -13.90 -13.25 -11.61
CA VAL A 99 -12.73 -13.39 -10.72
C VAL A 99 -11.47 -12.76 -11.32
N ALA A 100 -11.25 -12.92 -12.62
CA ALA A 100 -10.09 -12.33 -13.30
C ALA A 100 -10.16 -10.79 -13.29
N VAL A 101 -11.31 -10.23 -13.64
CA VAL A 101 -11.54 -8.77 -13.65
C VAL A 101 -11.47 -8.20 -12.24
N SER A 102 -12.12 -8.84 -11.26
CA SER A 102 -12.05 -8.40 -9.86
C SER A 102 -10.62 -8.50 -9.31
N GLY A 103 -9.89 -9.57 -9.64
CA GLY A 103 -8.48 -9.73 -9.30
C GLY A 103 -7.60 -8.60 -9.84
N LEU A 104 -7.80 -8.24 -11.11
CA LEU A 104 -7.08 -7.13 -11.74
C LEU A 104 -7.39 -5.78 -11.08
N ILE A 105 -8.67 -5.49 -10.82
CA ILE A 105 -9.10 -4.28 -10.11
C ILE A 105 -8.49 -4.22 -8.71
N SER A 106 -8.48 -5.35 -7.99
CA SER A 106 -7.86 -5.47 -6.67
C SER A 106 -6.37 -5.17 -6.72
N PHE A 107 -5.67 -5.75 -7.69
CA PHE A 107 -4.23 -5.57 -7.88
C PHE A 107 -3.87 -4.10 -8.18
N ILE A 108 -4.56 -3.48 -9.15
CA ILE A 108 -4.32 -2.08 -9.52
C ILE A 108 -4.65 -1.15 -8.36
N SER A 109 -5.81 -1.34 -7.72
CA SER A 109 -6.23 -0.54 -6.57
C SER A 109 -5.22 -0.62 -5.44
N LYS A 110 -4.74 -1.82 -5.12
CA LYS A 110 -3.70 -2.03 -4.08
C LYS A 110 -2.38 -1.35 -4.45
N ARG A 111 -1.97 -1.38 -5.72
CA ARG A 111 -0.77 -0.70 -6.20
C ARG A 111 -0.89 0.82 -6.04
N ILE A 112 -2.02 1.40 -6.45
CA ILE A 112 -2.27 2.85 -6.30
C ILE A 112 -2.29 3.25 -4.82
N LEU A 113 -2.99 2.49 -3.98
CA LEU A 113 -3.07 2.77 -2.53
C LEU A 113 -1.70 2.77 -1.84
N ARG A 114 -0.74 1.97 -2.32
CA ARG A 114 0.63 1.96 -1.79
C ARG A 114 1.38 3.25 -2.10
N GLU A 115 1.15 3.88 -3.25
CA GLU A 115 1.82 5.12 -3.65
C GLU A 115 1.37 6.35 -2.81
N PHE A 116 0.19 6.26 -2.18
CA PHE A 116 -0.29 7.26 -1.23
C PHE A 116 0.29 7.12 0.17
N ARG A 117 1.04 6.04 0.43
CA ARG A 117 1.70 5.76 1.71
C ARG A 117 3.21 5.83 1.53
N PHE A 118 3.92 5.84 2.65
CA PHE A 118 5.37 5.75 2.63
C PHE A 118 5.84 4.41 2.04
N LYS A 119 6.81 4.45 1.13
CA LYS A 119 7.26 3.31 0.31
C LYS A 119 8.64 2.77 0.70
N TYR A 120 9.47 3.59 1.33
CA TYR A 120 10.90 3.34 1.51
C TYR A 120 11.27 3.29 2.97
N ASP A 121 11.08 2.12 3.58
CA ASP A 121 11.51 1.84 4.95
C ASP A 121 13.01 2.15 5.17
N GLU A 122 13.42 2.15 6.43
CA GLU A 122 14.85 2.35 6.75
C GLU A 122 15.74 1.32 6.07
N SER A 123 15.28 0.07 5.95
CA SER A 123 16.08 -0.99 5.33
C SER A 123 16.39 -0.71 3.85
N TYR A 124 15.43 -0.12 3.11
CA TYR A 124 15.66 0.31 1.74
C TYR A 124 16.66 1.45 1.67
N ARG A 125 16.56 2.44 2.56
CA ARG A 125 17.53 3.54 2.64
C ARG A 125 18.93 3.00 2.89
N ASP A 126 19.08 2.14 3.88
CA ASP A 126 20.40 1.65 4.30
C ASP A 126 21.07 0.87 3.16
N ARG A 127 20.29 0.05 2.44
CA ARG A 127 20.76 -0.63 1.22
C ARG A 127 21.15 0.34 0.10
N ASP A 128 20.38 1.42 -0.10
CA ASP A 128 20.67 2.43 -1.11
C ASP A 128 21.94 3.20 -0.75
N LEU A 129 22.13 3.54 0.53
CA LEU A 129 23.33 4.21 1.04
C LEU A 129 24.59 3.35 0.85
N ASP A 130 24.50 2.03 1.02
CA ASP A 130 25.61 1.11 0.78
C ASP A 130 26.03 1.04 -0.70
N ASN A 131 25.11 1.33 -1.62
CA ASN A 131 25.36 1.28 -3.06
C ASN A 131 25.89 2.59 -3.66
N ILE A 132 25.99 3.66 -2.87
CA ILE A 132 26.48 4.96 -3.34
C ILE A 132 27.98 5.07 -2.97
N PRO A 133 28.91 4.76 -3.89
CA PRO A 133 30.34 4.92 -3.61
C PRO A 133 30.68 6.40 -3.41
N ASN A 134 31.57 6.68 -2.45
CA ASN A 134 32.23 7.98 -2.23
C ASN A 134 31.37 9.17 -1.79
N VAL A 135 30.07 9.06 -1.54
CA VAL A 135 29.28 10.19 -0.98
C VAL A 135 29.53 10.42 0.51
N TRP A 136 30.13 9.43 1.19
CA TRP A 136 30.42 9.49 2.63
C TRP A 136 31.91 9.42 2.96
N MET A 137 32.79 9.51 1.97
CA MET A 137 34.23 9.49 2.16
C MET A 137 34.75 10.92 2.37
N ASP A 138 34.38 11.54 3.48
CA ASP A 138 35.37 12.34 4.22
C ASP A 138 36.16 11.32 5.05
N ARG A 139 37.22 10.77 4.44
CA ARG A 139 38.28 10.08 5.20
C ARG A 139 39.30 11.10 5.65
#